data_AF-A0AAE1TAQ5-F1
#
_entry.id   AF-A0AAE1TAQ5-F1
#
_cell.length_a   1.000
_cell.length_b   1.000
_cell.length_c   1.000
_cell.angle_alpha   90.00
_cell.angle_beta   90.00
_cell.angle_gamma   90.00
#
_symmetry.space_group_name_H-M   'P 1'
#
loop_
_entity.id
_entity.type
_entity.pdbx_description
1 polymer ?
#
loop_
_entity_poly.entity_id
_entity_poly.type
_entity_poly.pdbx_seq_one_letter_code
_entity_poly.pdbx_strand_id
1 'polypeptide(L)' 'MDTSKRSPMKLINEVPPIKVDGRIIACEGDNNPALGHPIEFICLDKEDPAVCKYCGLLCARPSSLGVG' A
#
# COMPACT_ATOMS: atom_id res chain seq x y z
N MET A 1 19.35 5.10 21.36
CA MET A 1 18.59 4.73 20.15
C MET A 1 18.54 3.21 20.11
N ASP A 2 17.34 2.62 20.15
CA ASP A 2 17.15 1.17 20.17
C ASP A 2 17.48 0.59 18.77
N THR A 3 18.76 0.33 18.51
CA THR A 3 19.24 -0.22 17.22
C THR A 3 18.88 -1.69 17.02
N SER A 4 18.30 -2.34 18.05
CA SER A 4 17.88 -3.73 18.02
C SER A 4 16.59 -3.94 17.21
N LYS A 5 15.81 -2.89 16.95
CA LYS A 5 14.56 -2.95 16.16
C LYS A 5 14.75 -2.29 14.79
N ARG A 6 14.13 -2.89 13.77
CA ARG A 6 14.12 -2.35 12.40
C ARG A 6 13.35 -1.04 12.36
N SER A 7 13.81 -0.09 11.52
CA SER A 7 13.13 1.19 11.35
C SER A 7 11.77 1.00 10.66
N PRO A 8 10.79 1.89 10.89
CA PRO A 8 9.48 1.83 10.21
C PRO A 8 9.59 1.80 8.68
N MET A 9 10.51 2.59 8.13
CA MET A 9 10.77 2.62 6.69
C MET A 9 11.30 1.27 6.17
N LYS A 10 12.12 0.58 6.96
CA LYS A 10 12.57 -0.77 6.60
C LYS A 10 11.43 -1.78 6.64
N LEU A 11 10.57 -1.71 7.66
CA LEU A 11 9.44 -2.62 7.81
C LEU A 11 8.45 -2.50 6.64
N ILE A 12 8.09 -1.29 6.23
CA ILE A 12 7.12 -1.10 5.14
C ILE A 12 7.67 -1.53 3.77
N ASN A 13 8.96 -1.31 3.52
CA ASN A 13 9.61 -1.71 2.26
C ASN A 13 9.70 -3.25 2.08
N GLU A 14 9.53 -4.02 3.16
CA GLU A 14 9.45 -5.49 3.09
C GLU A 14 8.04 -6.00 2.77
N VAL A 15 7.01 -5.14 2.86
CA VAL A 15 5.63 -5.52 2.53
C VAL A 15 5.47 -5.51 1.01
N PRO A 16 5.07 -6.63 0.38
CA PRO A 16 4.88 -6.67 -1.07
C PRO A 16 3.68 -5.83 -1.51
N PRO A 17 3.65 -5.36 -2.77
CA PRO A 17 2.49 -4.67 -3.32
C PRO A 17 1.22 -5.52 -3.24
N ILE A 18 0.15 -4.91 -2.73
CA ILE A 18 -1.18 -5.50 -2.66
C ILE A 18 -1.77 -5.50 -4.08
N LYS A 19 -2.10 -6.70 -4.55
CA LYS A 19 -2.76 -6.91 -5.84
C LYS A 19 -4.25 -6.62 -5.70
N VAL A 20 -4.74 -5.72 -6.53
CA VAL A 20 -6.13 -5.25 -6.46
C VAL A 20 -6.74 -5.18 -7.85
N ASP A 21 -7.91 -5.78 -8.01
CA ASP A 21 -8.68 -5.73 -9.24
C ASP A 21 -9.48 -4.43 -9.29
N GLY A 22 -8.93 -3.42 -9.95
CA GLY A 22 -9.58 -2.11 -10.05
C GLY A 22 -8.65 -1.03 -10.58
N ARG A 23 -9.21 0.05 -11.11
CA ARG A 23 -8.44 1.25 -11.47
C ARG A 23 -8.25 2.20 -10.30
N ILE A 24 -9.17 2.15 -9.33
CA ILE A 24 -9.15 2.98 -8.13
C ILE A 24 -9.38 2.06 -6.94
N ILE A 25 -8.62 2.26 -5.86
CA ILE A 25 -8.86 1.59 -4.58
C ILE A 25 -9.10 2.59 -3.47
N ALA A 26 -9.91 2.21 -2.50
CA ALA A 26 -10.10 2.93 -1.26
C ALA A 26 -9.23 2.26 -0.18
N CYS A 27 -8.23 2.97 0.32
CA CYS A 27 -7.45 2.52 1.45
C CYS A 27 -8.04 3.13 2.73
N GLU A 28 -8.51 2.26 3.63
CA GLU A 28 -9.07 2.64 4.94
C GLU A 28 -8.06 2.44 6.08
N GLY A 29 -6.90 1.82 5.79
CA GLY A 29 -5.82 1.57 6.73
C GLY A 29 -5.99 0.38 7.67
N ASP A 30 -7.23 0.04 8.03
CA ASP A 30 -7.59 -1.13 8.82
C ASP A 30 -8.96 -1.66 8.39
N ASN A 31 -9.32 -2.88 8.80
CA ASN A 31 -10.68 -3.41 8.58
C ASN A 31 -11.74 -2.64 9.39
N ASN A 32 -11.33 -1.99 10.48
CA ASN A 32 -12.16 -1.06 11.22
C ASN A 32 -11.85 0.37 10.77
N PRO A 33 -12.78 1.07 10.10
CA PRO A 33 -12.56 2.43 9.61
C PRO A 33 -12.28 3.45 10.74
N ALA A 34 -12.64 3.13 11.99
CA ALA A 34 -12.34 3.97 13.15
C ALA A 34 -10.88 3.86 13.64
N LEU A 35 -10.13 2.84 13.23
CA LEU A 35 -8.75 2.59 13.66
C LEU A 35 -7.70 2.89 12.59
N GLY A 36 -8.14 3.16 11.37
CA GLY A 36 -7.28 3.45 10.24
C GLY A 36 -7.03 4.94 10.04
N HIS A 37 -6.95 5.34 8.77
CA HIS A 37 -6.72 6.72 8.35
C HIS A 37 -7.91 7.23 7.51
N PRO A 38 -8.01 8.54 7.22
CA PRO A 38 -9.03 9.04 6.30
C PRO A 38 -8.96 8.29 4.97
N ILE A 39 -10.12 7.90 4.44
CA ILE A 39 -10.20 7.10 3.21
C ILE A 39 -9.40 7.78 2.10
N GLU A 40 -8.39 7.08 1.59
CA GLU A 40 -7.60 7.54 0.46
C GLU A 40 -8.00 6.78 -0.81
N PHE A 41 -8.49 7.52 -1.81
CA PHE A 41 -8.73 6.98 -3.14
C PHE A 41 -7.45 7.07 -3.98
N ILE A 42 -6.92 5.91 -4.37
CA ILE A 42 -5.63 5.80 -5.06
C ILE A 42 -5.87 5.26 -6.47
N CYS A 43 -5.38 6.00 -7.47
CA CYS A 43 -5.45 5.60 -8.87
C CYS A 43 -4.28 4.68 -9.24
N LEU A 44 -4.59 3.56 -9.91
CA LEU A 44 -3.68 2.50 -10.30
C LEU A 44 -3.57 2.37 -11.83
N ASP A 45 -3.87 3.45 -12.56
CA ASP A 45 -3.70 3.47 -14.02
C ASP A 45 -2.22 3.50 -14.44
N LYS A 46 -1.31 3.81 -13.51
CA LYS A 46 0.13 3.73 -13.74
C LYS A 46 0.63 2.29 -13.60
N GLU A 47 1.69 1.98 -14.34
CA GLU A 47 2.34 0.66 -14.27
C GLU A 47 3.05 0.46 -12.92
N ASP A 48 3.69 1.50 -12.40
CA ASP A 48 4.33 1.45 -11.08
C ASP A 48 3.29 1.28 -9.95
N PRO A 49 3.60 0.47 -8.92
CA PRO A 49 2.78 0.40 -7.71
C PRO A 49 2.58 1.78 -7.07
N ALA A 50 1.33 2.11 -6.76
CA ALA A 50 0.99 3.36 -6.08
C ALA A 50 1.11 3.18 -4.55
N VAL A 51 1.58 4.21 -3.86
CA VAL A 51 1.71 4.19 -2.40
C VAL A 51 0.54 4.90 -1.72
N CYS A 52 -0.03 4.28 -0.69
CA CYS A 52 -0.93 4.96 0.24
C CYS A 52 -0.12 5.95 1.09
N LYS A 53 -0.51 7.22 1.12
CA LYS A 53 0.21 8.29 1.83
C LYS A 53 0.24 8.09 3.33
N TYR A 54 -0.74 7.37 3.87
CA TYR A 54 -0.88 7.14 5.31
C TYR A 54 -0.25 5.82 5.75
N CYS A 55 -0.59 4.71 5.09
CA CYS A 55 -0.04 3.40 5.45
C CYS A 55 1.39 3.17 4.95
N GLY A 56 1.77 3.80 3.83
CA GLY A 56 2.97 3.45 3.07
C GLY A 56 2.84 2.13 2.30
N LEU A 57 1.66 1.49 2.31
CA LEU A 57 1.39 0.27 1.57
C LEU A 57 1.41 0.55 0.06
N LEU A 58 2.00 -0.38 -0.68
CA LEU A 58 2.01 -0.35 -2.13
C LEU A 58 0.78 -1.10 -2.67
N CYS A 59 0.08 -0.52 -3.63
CA CYS A 59 -1.07 -1.11 -4.33
C CYS A 59 -0.76 -1.12 -5.82
N ALA A 60 -1.02 -2.25 -6.48
CA ALA A 60 -0.76 -2.40 -7.90
C ALA A 60 -1.83 -3.27 -8.55
N ARG A 61 -2.08 -3.01 -9.85
CA ARG A 61 -2.92 -3.89 -10.65
C ARG A 61 -2.17 -5.20 -10.90
N PRO A 62 -2.86 -6.36 -10.92
CA PRO A 62 -2.23 -7.63 -11.28
C PRO A 62 -1.49 -7.55 -12.62
N SER A 63 -2.07 -6.82 -13.59
CA SER A 63 -1.49 -6.62 -14.92
C SER A 63 -0.18 -5.83 -14.93
N SER A 64 0.08 -5.01 -13.92
CA SER A 64 1.28 -4.16 -13.88
C SER A 64 2.47 -4.78 -13.15
N LEU A 65 2.24 -5.90 -12.44
CA LEU A 65 3.30 -6.66 -11.74
C LEU A 65 3.99 -7.69 -12.63
N GLY A 66 3.78 -7.66 -13.95
CA GLY A 66 4.51 -8.49 -14.91
C GLY A 66 4.31 -10.00 -14.74
N VAL A 67 3.20 -10.43 -14.11
CA VAL A 67 2.83 -11.85 -14.03
C VAL A 67 2.17 -12.30 -15.33
N GLY A 68 3.01 -12.60 -16.33
CA GLY A 68 2.68 -13.44 -17.49
C GLY A 68 3.00 -14.90 -17.20
#